data_AF-A0A662J8J0-F1
#
_entry.id   AF-A0A662J8J0-F1
#
_cell.length_a   1.000
_cell.length_b   1.000
_cell.length_c   1.000
_cell.angle_alpha   90.00
_cell.angle_beta   90.00
_cell.angle_gamma   90.00
#
_symmetry.space_group_name_H-M   'P 1'
#
loop_
_entity.id
_entity.type
_entity.pdbx_description
1 polymer ?
#
loop_
_entity_poly.entity_id
_entity_poly.type
_entity_poly.pdbx_seq_one_letter_code
_entity_poly.pdbx_strand_id
1 'polypeptide(L)'
;MAYHPKWMIKPTYDANEDNLVDDSDKVDGADAGTAAGNVLKIPTDIAQGDIFYVDGTGNVARLPAGTAGQFLQTQGSGANPQWATAPGGWSVTSVSANYTASDGEIVLVDASGGAVTVT
;
A
#
# COMPACT_ATOMS: atom_id res chain seq x y z
N MET A 1 -38.34 -39.36 -39.84
CA MET A 1 -37.59 -38.12 -40.09
C MET A 1 -36.77 -37.78 -38.85
N ALA A 2 -35.46 -37.66 -39.06
CA ALA A 2 -34.44 -36.97 -38.27
C ALA A 2 -34.60 -36.88 -36.73
N TYR A 3 -33.70 -37.61 -36.07
CA TYR A 3 -33.21 -37.34 -34.74
C TYR A 3 -32.63 -35.91 -34.71
N HIS A 4 -33.15 -35.02 -33.87
CA HIS A 4 -32.39 -33.85 -33.43
C HIS A 4 -32.51 -33.74 -31.92
N PRO A 5 -31.68 -34.49 -31.17
CA PRO A 5 -31.46 -34.19 -29.78
C PRO A 5 -30.80 -32.80 -29.79
N LYS A 6 -31.58 -31.74 -29.58
CA LYS A 6 -31.04 -30.41 -29.25
C LYS A 6 -30.35 -30.42 -27.86
N TRP A 7 -30.12 -31.60 -27.31
CA TRP A 7 -29.45 -31.86 -26.06
C TRP A 7 -28.08 -32.42 -26.44
N MET A 8 -27.05 -31.59 -26.26
CA MET A 8 -25.65 -32.03 -26.09
C MET A 8 -24.84 -32.35 -27.37
N ILE A 9 -24.61 -31.35 -28.22
CA ILE A 9 -23.45 -31.36 -29.16
C ILE A 9 -22.48 -30.19 -28.93
N LYS A 10 -22.87 -29.20 -28.14
CA LYS A 10 -21.93 -28.18 -27.70
C LYS A 10 -21.13 -28.75 -26.53
N PRO A 11 -19.79 -28.78 -26.59
CA PRO A 11 -18.95 -29.27 -25.49
C PRO A 11 -19.03 -28.38 -24.24
N THR A 12 -19.67 -27.21 -24.34
CA THR A 12 -19.88 -26.22 -23.29
C THR A 12 -21.34 -25.78 -23.24
N TYR A 13 -21.83 -25.51 -22.03
CA TYR A 13 -23.15 -24.92 -21.78
C TYR A 13 -23.13 -23.45 -22.25
N ASP A 14 -24.13 -23.07 -23.04
CA ASP A 14 -24.26 -21.76 -23.72
C ASP A 14 -25.77 -21.54 -23.92
N ALA A 15 -26.38 -20.71 -23.06
CA ALA A 15 -27.83 -20.58 -22.97
C ALA A 15 -28.41 -19.49 -23.89
N ASN A 16 -27.60 -18.49 -24.26
CA ASN A 16 -27.97 -17.36 -25.11
C ASN A 16 -27.56 -17.57 -26.59
N GLU A 17 -26.82 -18.65 -26.89
CA GLU A 17 -26.34 -19.03 -28.22
C GLU A 17 -25.43 -17.95 -28.87
N ASP A 18 -24.73 -17.14 -28.06
CA ASP A 18 -23.81 -16.10 -28.54
C ASP A 18 -22.40 -16.63 -28.84
N ASN A 19 -22.16 -17.91 -28.56
CA ASN A 19 -20.92 -18.62 -28.84
C ASN A 19 -19.73 -18.12 -27.99
N LEU A 20 -20.02 -17.48 -26.86
CA LEU A 20 -19.13 -17.25 -25.71
C LEU A 20 -19.34 -18.37 -24.67
N VAL A 21 -18.41 -18.52 -23.73
CA VAL A 21 -18.54 -19.51 -22.65
C VAL A 21 -19.40 -18.87 -21.55
N ASP A 22 -20.61 -19.39 -21.31
CA ASP A 22 -21.39 -19.04 -20.11
C ASP A 22 -20.83 -19.87 -18.94
N ASP A 23 -19.65 -19.56 -18.43
CA ASP A 23 -19.17 -20.14 -17.18
C ASP A 23 -19.62 -19.33 -15.96
N SER A 24 -19.85 -20.10 -14.89
CA SER A 24 -20.53 -19.67 -13.68
C SER A 24 -19.52 -19.22 -12.63
N ASP A 25 -18.66 -18.27 -12.94
CA ASP A 25 -18.36 -17.28 -11.91
C ASP A 25 -19.42 -16.16 -12.06
N LYS A 26 -19.27 -15.04 -11.37
CA LYS A 26 -20.02 -13.84 -11.76
C LYS A 26 -19.26 -13.05 -12.83
N VAL A 27 -18.37 -13.67 -13.60
CA VAL A 27 -17.41 -13.03 -14.50
C VAL A 27 -16.91 -13.81 -15.75
N ASP A 28 -17.56 -14.87 -16.26
CA ASP A 28 -16.92 -15.89 -17.10
C ASP A 28 -15.47 -16.30 -16.67
N GLY A 29 -15.11 -17.57 -16.57
CA GLY A 29 -13.86 -18.13 -16.04
C GLY A 29 -12.56 -17.71 -16.77
N ALA A 30 -12.58 -16.64 -17.56
CA ALA A 30 -11.64 -15.57 -17.32
C ALA A 30 -11.81 -15.00 -15.90
N ASP A 31 -11.31 -15.74 -14.89
CA ASP A 31 -10.91 -15.16 -13.60
C ASP A 31 -10.37 -13.77 -13.93
N ALA A 32 -11.03 -12.72 -13.44
CA ALA A 32 -10.56 -11.36 -13.62
C ALA A 32 -9.11 -11.34 -13.07
N GLY A 33 -8.13 -11.59 -13.93
CA GLY A 33 -6.77 -11.91 -13.50
C GLY A 33 -5.96 -12.87 -14.36
N THR A 34 -6.58 -13.67 -15.24
CA THR A 34 -5.85 -14.78 -15.91
C THR A 34 -5.36 -14.46 -17.33
N ALA A 35 -5.83 -13.37 -17.96
CA ALA A 35 -5.26 -12.86 -19.21
C ALA A 35 -4.48 -11.54 -18.97
N ALA A 36 -3.18 -11.58 -19.28
CA ALA A 36 -2.23 -10.49 -19.13
C ALA A 36 -2.66 -9.19 -19.83
N GLY A 37 -2.48 -8.07 -19.14
CA GLY A 37 -2.54 -6.72 -19.72
C GLY A 37 -3.37 -5.75 -18.89
N ASN A 38 -4.58 -6.16 -18.50
CA ASN A 38 -5.59 -5.22 -17.97
C ASN A 38 -6.22 -5.64 -16.63
N VAL A 39 -5.74 -6.71 -15.99
CA VAL A 39 -6.31 -7.15 -14.71
C VAL A 39 -5.31 -7.08 -13.56
N LEU A 40 -5.73 -6.43 -12.48
CA LEU A 40 -5.00 -6.36 -11.22
C LEU A 40 -5.14 -7.69 -10.46
N LYS A 41 -4.08 -8.49 -10.47
CA LYS A 41 -4.00 -9.71 -9.65
C LYS A 41 -3.55 -9.35 -8.24
N ILE A 42 -4.47 -9.45 -7.28
CA ILE A 42 -4.16 -9.26 -5.87
C ILE A 42 -3.52 -10.56 -5.33
N PRO A 43 -2.34 -10.51 -4.68
CA PRO A 43 -1.74 -11.67 -4.04
C PRO A 43 -2.66 -12.28 -2.97
N THR A 44 -2.60 -13.59 -2.76
CA THR A 44 -3.44 -14.28 -1.77
C THR A 44 -2.98 -14.08 -0.32
N ASP A 45 -1.78 -13.53 -0.11
CA ASP A 45 -1.13 -13.30 1.18
C ASP A 45 -1.23 -11.84 1.65
N ILE A 46 -2.23 -11.10 1.15
CA ILE A 46 -2.51 -9.74 1.63
C ILE A 46 -2.93 -9.75 3.10
N ALA A 47 -2.55 -8.69 3.79
CA ALA A 47 -2.86 -8.43 5.18
C ALA A 47 -3.57 -7.09 5.33
N GLN A 48 -4.24 -6.92 6.48
CA GLN A 48 -4.88 -5.66 6.82
C GLN A 48 -3.83 -4.53 6.86
N GLY A 49 -4.12 -3.43 6.16
CA GLY A 49 -3.27 -2.25 6.13
C GLY A 49 -2.25 -2.21 4.99
N ASP A 50 -2.18 -3.25 4.15
CA ASP A 50 -1.37 -3.22 2.94
C ASP A 50 -1.86 -2.15 1.95
N ILE A 51 -0.91 -1.52 1.26
CA ILE A 51 -1.18 -0.51 0.23
C ILE A 51 -0.65 -1.00 -1.11
N PHE A 52 -1.46 -0.85 -2.16
CA PHE A 52 -1.03 -1.09 -3.54
C PHE A 52 -0.69 0.22 -4.24
N TYR A 53 0.42 0.25 -4.98
CA TYR A 53 0.90 1.42 -5.70
C TYR A 53 1.48 1.02 -7.07
N VAL A 54 1.66 1.98 -7.97
CA VAL A 54 2.33 1.75 -9.27
C VAL A 54 3.81 2.08 -9.14
N ASP A 55 4.68 1.12 -9.44
CA ASP A 55 6.12 1.32 -9.37
C ASP A 55 6.68 2.07 -10.59
N GLY A 56 7.99 2.37 -10.57
CA GLY A 56 8.68 3.07 -11.67
C GLY A 56 8.66 2.35 -13.02
N THR A 57 8.20 1.09 -13.08
CA THR A 57 8.05 0.30 -14.31
C THR A 57 6.60 0.18 -14.78
N GLY A 58 5.65 0.78 -14.08
CA GLY A 58 4.22 0.73 -14.40
C GLY A 58 3.51 -0.51 -13.87
N ASN A 59 4.17 -1.33 -13.04
CA ASN A 59 3.56 -2.50 -12.43
C ASN A 59 2.87 -2.12 -11.12
N VAL A 60 1.78 -2.82 -10.78
CA VAL A 60 1.17 -2.69 -9.45
C VAL A 60 1.99 -3.51 -8.45
N ALA A 61 2.53 -2.82 -7.45
CA ALA A 61 3.33 -3.36 -6.37
C ALA A 61 2.59 -3.23 -5.03
N ARG A 62 2.97 -4.07 -4.06
CA ARG A 62 2.45 -4.07 -2.68
C ARG A 62 3.48 -3.44 -1.74
N LEU A 63 3.05 -2.47 -0.95
CA LEU A 63 3.74 -1.97 0.23
C LEU A 63 3.06 -2.60 1.46
N PRO A 64 3.75 -3.48 2.21
CA PRO A 64 3.20 -4.08 3.43
C PRO A 64 2.76 -3.02 4.44
N ALA A 65 1.80 -3.35 5.31
CA ALA A 65 1.37 -2.47 6.39
C ALA A 65 2.55 -1.91 7.21
N GLY A 66 2.52 -0.60 7.46
CA GLY A 66 3.50 0.10 8.31
C GLY A 66 3.28 -0.19 9.79
N THR A 67 4.22 0.27 10.61
CA THR A 67 4.10 0.21 12.08
C THR A 67 3.38 1.44 12.63
N ALA A 68 2.84 1.33 13.85
CA ALA A 68 2.14 2.43 14.50
C ALA A 68 3.05 3.68 14.61
N GLY A 69 2.53 4.83 14.18
CA GLY A 69 3.27 6.10 14.16
C GLY A 69 4.04 6.39 12.87
N GLN A 70 4.09 5.45 11.92
CA GLN A 70 4.60 5.71 10.59
C GLN A 70 3.57 6.44 9.72
N PHE A 71 4.06 7.20 8.73
CA PHE A 71 3.25 7.86 7.72
C PHE A 71 3.73 7.47 6.31
N LEU A 72 2.84 7.59 5.34
CA LEU A 72 3.16 7.31 3.94
C LEU A 72 3.89 8.51 3.34
N GLN A 73 5.14 8.31 2.90
CA GLN A 73 5.97 9.34 2.29
C GLN A 73 6.13 9.09 0.79
N THR A 74 5.83 10.10 -0.03
CA THR A 74 6.19 10.13 -1.45
C THR A 74 7.63 10.63 -1.61
N GLN A 75 8.39 9.98 -2.49
CA GLN A 75 9.83 10.22 -2.65
C GLN A 75 10.17 11.09 -3.86
N GLY A 76 9.17 11.76 -4.45
CA GLY A 76 9.31 12.51 -5.69
C GLY A 76 9.08 11.65 -6.94
N SER A 77 9.26 12.27 -8.11
CA SER A 77 8.97 11.64 -9.40
C SER A 77 9.87 10.43 -9.64
N GLY A 78 9.27 9.29 -10.02
CA GLY A 78 9.99 8.05 -10.35
C GLY A 78 10.46 7.23 -9.15
N ALA A 79 10.15 7.65 -7.92
CA ALA A 79 10.51 6.93 -6.71
C ALA A 79 9.27 6.31 -6.04
N ASN A 80 9.43 5.08 -5.52
CA ASN A 80 8.36 4.36 -4.84
C ASN A 80 8.00 5.03 -3.51
N PRO A 81 6.73 5.01 -3.09
CA PRO A 81 6.34 5.44 -1.75
C PRO A 81 6.91 4.50 -0.69
N GLN A 82 7.14 5.03 0.51
CA GLN A 82 7.65 4.27 1.66
C GLN A 82 6.95 4.66 2.95
N TRP A 83 6.98 3.78 3.94
CA TRP A 83 6.65 4.14 5.32
C TRP A 83 7.83 4.86 5.95
N ALA A 84 7.60 6.09 6.39
CA ALA A 84 8.59 6.88 7.10
C ALA A 84 8.16 7.05 8.57
N THR A 85 9.15 7.12 9.45
CA THR A 85 8.91 7.49 10.85
C THR A 85 8.76 9.00 10.91
N ALA A 86 7.71 9.49 11.56
CA ALA A 86 7.59 10.92 11.84
C ALA A 86 8.84 11.38 12.59
N PRO A 87 9.48 12.50 12.17
CA PRO A 87 10.57 13.07 12.97
C PRO A 87 10.08 13.25 14.40
N GLY A 88 10.91 12.85 15.37
CA GLY A 88 10.58 12.98 16.78
C GLY A 88 10.14 14.42 17.09
N GLY A 89 9.13 14.56 17.94
CA GLY A 89 8.74 15.88 18.45
C GLY A 89 9.93 16.54 19.16
N TRP A 90 9.88 17.86 19.29
CA TRP A 90 10.89 18.60 20.04
C TRP A 90 10.99 18.07 21.47
N SER A 91 12.18 17.61 21.87
CA SER A 91 12.48 17.39 23.28
C SER A 91 12.65 18.76 23.94
N VAL A 92 11.87 19.02 24.99
CA VAL A 92 11.98 20.25 25.77
C VAL A 92 12.63 19.92 27.10
N THR A 93 13.84 20.43 27.31
CA THR A 93 14.61 20.22 28.54
C THR A 93 14.77 21.55 29.27
N SER A 94 14.43 21.58 30.56
CA SER A 94 14.71 22.73 31.43
C SER A 94 16.04 22.54 32.16
N VAL A 95 16.93 23.53 32.08
CA VAL A 95 18.27 23.47 32.71
C VAL A 95 18.52 24.71 33.55
N SER A 96 19.15 24.51 34.71
CA SER A 96 19.55 25.58 35.63
C SER A 96 21.07 25.68 35.81
N ALA A 97 21.83 25.00 34.94
CA ALA A 97 23.28 24.96 34.93
C ALA A 97 23.76 24.81 33.47
N ASN A 98 25.06 25.00 33.24
CA ASN A 98 25.65 24.86 31.90
C ASN A 98 25.27 23.51 31.27
N TYR A 99 24.85 23.56 30.01
CA TYR A 99 24.27 22.42 29.31
C TYR A 99 24.80 22.34 27.89
N THR A 100 24.96 21.12 27.38
CA THR A 100 25.33 20.88 25.98
C THR A 100 24.12 20.28 25.26
N ALA A 101 23.55 21.04 24.32
CA ALA A 101 22.33 20.64 23.65
C ALA A 101 22.61 19.57 22.57
N SER A 102 21.69 18.63 22.41
CA SER A 102 21.68 17.74 21.24
C SER A 102 21.02 18.42 20.03
N ASP A 103 21.32 17.93 18.82
CA ASP A 103 20.65 18.41 17.61
C ASP A 103 19.12 18.20 17.71
N GLY A 104 18.34 19.22 17.37
CA GLY A 104 16.87 19.20 17.48
C GLY A 104 16.31 19.35 18.91
N GLU A 105 17.11 19.71 19.91
CA GLU A 105 16.65 19.94 21.29
C GLU A 105 16.21 21.40 21.53
N ILE A 106 15.10 21.59 22.26
CA ILE A 106 14.69 22.90 22.78
C ILE A 106 15.13 22.99 24.24
N VAL A 107 16.04 23.94 24.54
CA VAL A 107 16.53 24.18 25.90
C VAL A 107 15.84 25.39 26.50
N LEU A 108 15.16 25.19 27.63
CA LEU A 108 14.63 26.26 28.48
C LEU A 108 15.65 26.54 29.60
N VAL A 109 16.18 27.75 29.62
CA VAL A 109 17.19 28.15 30.61
C VAL A 109 16.53 28.82 31.81
N ASP A 110 16.76 28.27 33.00
CA ASP A 110 16.54 28.94 34.27
C ASP A 110 17.85 29.57 34.77
N ALA A 111 17.98 30.88 34.61
CA ALA A 111 19.14 31.64 35.07
C ALA A 111 18.99 32.17 36.51
N SER A 112 18.02 31.67 37.29
CA SER A 112 17.81 32.09 38.67
C SER A 112 19.02 31.85 39.57
N GLY A 113 19.83 30.84 39.26
CA GLY A 113 21.09 30.50 39.96
C GLY A 113 22.35 31.20 39.42
N GLY A 114 22.23 32.01 38.36
CA GLY A 114 23.35 32.66 37.69
C GLY A 114 23.35 32.47 36.17
N ALA A 115 24.38 33.02 35.50
CA ALA A 115 24.52 32.88 34.05
C ALA A 115 24.71 31.41 33.66
N VAL A 116 23.86 30.94 32.74
CA VAL A 116 23.92 29.59 32.18
C VAL A 116 24.37 29.69 30.73
N THR A 117 25.36 28.88 30.36
CA THR A 117 25.82 28.73 28.98
C THR A 117 25.25 27.44 28.40
N VAL A 118 24.58 27.56 27.25
CA VAL A 118 24.20 26.42 26.41
C VAL A 118 25.17 26.38 25.24
N THR A 119 25.80 25.23 25.02
CA THR A 119 26.75 24.99 23.91
C THR A 119 26.22 23.91 22.99
#